data_AF-A0AAD8W3C8-F1
#
_entry.id   AF-A0AAD8W3C8-F1
#
_cell.length_a   1.000
_cell.length_b   1.000
_cell.length_c   1.000
_cell.angle_alpha   90.00
_cell.angle_beta   90.00
_cell.angle_gamma   90.00
#
_symmetry.space_group_name_H-M   'P 1'
#
loop_
_entity.id
_entity.type
_entity.pdbx_description
1 polymer ?
#
loop_
_entity_poly.entity_id
_entity_poly.type
_entity_poly.pdbx_seq_one_letter_code
_entity_poly.pdbx_strand_id
1 'polypeptide(L)'
;MCPLCGGADETIDHIMLHCGFACGIWSGLVARLHLPDITATGALAIWDWWPQASRKFGVRERTEVNSLIMLVMRSLWLERNARVFDGKRATVLTVMNLIADEWATCFGGGFFGARNAFNSVAATALVVAYLAESPDEEEAAEYSHAEETAEAEETAHAEENHHAEENYHRAEENHHAEETAQAAEAAENELEVACLASNLETQCSPSAIEQWF
;
A
#
# COMPACT_ATOMS: atom_id res chain seq x y z
N MET A 1 -18.73 -21.57 -31.08
CA MET A 1 -18.99 -22.15 -29.74
C MET A 1 -17.82 -21.80 -28.82
N CYS A 2 -18.11 -21.21 -27.66
CA CYS A 2 -17.13 -20.67 -26.71
C CYS A 2 -16.15 -21.76 -26.22
N PRO A 3 -14.82 -21.57 -26.34
CA PRO A 3 -13.83 -22.54 -25.88
C PRO A 3 -13.80 -22.76 -24.35
N LEU A 4 -14.32 -21.80 -23.58
CA LEU A 4 -14.30 -21.83 -22.12
C LEU A 4 -15.44 -22.68 -21.54
N CYS A 5 -16.69 -22.44 -21.94
CA CYS A 5 -17.86 -23.18 -21.43
C CYS A 5 -18.38 -24.26 -22.38
N GLY A 6 -18.08 -24.16 -23.68
CA GLY A 6 -18.59 -25.07 -24.71
C GLY A 6 -20.10 -25.00 -24.95
N GLY A 7 -20.84 -24.02 -24.43
CA GLY A 7 -22.32 -24.02 -24.46
C GLY A 7 -22.99 -22.84 -25.17
N ALA A 8 -22.24 -21.80 -25.52
CA ALA A 8 -22.78 -20.59 -26.15
C ALA A 8 -21.87 -20.08 -27.27
N ASP A 9 -22.31 -19.05 -27.98
CA ASP A 9 -21.47 -18.37 -28.97
C ASP A 9 -20.32 -17.60 -28.32
N GLU A 10 -19.23 -17.49 -29.08
CA GLU A 10 -18.03 -16.82 -28.61
C GLU A 10 -18.16 -15.33 -28.90
N THR A 11 -18.52 -14.56 -27.88
CA THR A 11 -18.49 -13.09 -27.90
C THR A 11 -17.59 -12.59 -26.78
N ILE A 12 -17.11 -11.35 -26.90
CA ILE A 12 -16.26 -10.74 -25.86
C ILE A 12 -17.04 -10.65 -24.54
N ASP A 13 -18.26 -10.14 -24.56
CA ASP A 13 -19.12 -10.06 -23.37
C ASP A 13 -19.36 -11.43 -22.76
N HIS A 14 -19.57 -12.45 -23.59
CA HIS A 14 -19.72 -13.82 -23.09
C HIS A 14 -18.43 -14.32 -22.43
N ILE A 15 -17.28 -14.22 -23.11
CA ILE A 15 -16.00 -14.70 -22.57
C ILE A 15 -15.66 -14.02 -21.25
N MET A 16 -15.90 -12.70 -21.15
CA MET A 16 -15.47 -11.91 -20.00
C MET A 16 -16.46 -11.97 -18.83
N LEU A 17 -17.77 -12.02 -19.10
CA LEU A 17 -18.80 -11.87 -18.07
C LEU A 17 -19.71 -13.08 -17.94
N HIS A 18 -20.30 -13.54 -19.05
CA HIS A 18 -21.45 -14.47 -19.03
C HIS A 18 -21.08 -15.94 -19.15
N CYS A 19 -19.82 -16.24 -19.46
CA CYS A 19 -19.33 -17.59 -19.56
C CYS A 19 -19.37 -18.25 -18.19
N GLY A 20 -19.93 -19.46 -18.06
CA GLY A 20 -19.96 -20.17 -16.77
C GLY A 20 -18.57 -20.33 -16.13
N PHE A 21 -17.50 -20.38 -16.94
CA PHE A 21 -16.12 -20.34 -16.44
C PHE A 21 -15.76 -18.97 -15.83
N ALA A 22 -16.10 -17.87 -16.52
CA ALA A 22 -15.88 -16.52 -16.05
C ALA A 22 -16.73 -16.21 -14.81
N CYS A 23 -18.02 -16.55 -14.81
CA CYS A 23 -18.89 -16.40 -13.65
C CYS A 23 -18.33 -17.09 -12.41
N GLY A 24 -17.74 -18.28 -12.58
CA GLY A 24 -17.07 -19.01 -11.48
C GLY A 24 -15.87 -18.25 -10.92
N ILE A 25 -15.07 -17.63 -11.79
CA ILE A 25 -13.92 -16.80 -11.37
C ILE A 25 -14.41 -15.56 -10.63
N TRP A 26 -15.35 -14.80 -11.19
CA TRP A 26 -15.88 -13.58 -10.57
C TRP A 26 -16.50 -13.86 -9.21
N SER A 27 -17.40 -14.84 -9.13
CA SER A 27 -18.08 -15.20 -7.86
C SER A 27 -17.06 -15.68 -6.82
N GLY A 28 -16.08 -16.47 -7.25
CA GLY A 28 -15.03 -16.97 -6.37
C GLY A 28 -14.10 -15.87 -5.85
N LEU A 29 -13.74 -14.90 -6.69
CA LEU A 29 -12.90 -13.76 -6.29
C LEU A 29 -13.66 -12.79 -5.36
N VAL A 30 -14.92 -12.49 -5.67
CA VAL A 30 -15.80 -11.70 -4.79
C VAL A 30 -15.85 -12.32 -3.39
N ALA A 31 -16.07 -13.64 -3.33
CA ALA A 31 -16.11 -14.36 -2.05
C ALA A 31 -14.75 -14.38 -1.33
N ARG A 32 -13.65 -14.59 -2.07
CA ARG A 32 -12.29 -14.73 -1.50
C ARG A 32 -11.71 -13.41 -1.01
N LEU A 33 -12.00 -12.32 -1.70
CA LEU A 33 -11.48 -10.98 -1.39
C LEU A 33 -12.47 -10.15 -0.56
N HIS A 34 -13.61 -10.73 -0.16
CA HIS A 34 -14.68 -10.06 0.59
C HIS A 34 -15.19 -8.77 -0.08
N LEU A 35 -15.22 -8.76 -1.42
CA LEU A 35 -15.65 -7.61 -2.19
C LEU A 35 -17.19 -7.53 -2.24
N PRO A 36 -17.76 -6.34 -2.45
CA PRO A 36 -19.13 -6.19 -2.93
C PRO A 36 -19.38 -7.07 -4.15
N ASP A 37 -20.61 -7.58 -4.29
CA ASP A 37 -20.98 -8.39 -5.43
C ASP A 37 -20.91 -7.56 -6.72
N ILE A 38 -19.88 -7.81 -7.52
CA ILE A 38 -19.65 -7.20 -8.83
C ILE A 38 -19.98 -8.16 -9.98
N THR A 39 -20.60 -9.30 -9.71
CA THR A 39 -20.95 -10.26 -10.76
C THR A 39 -21.91 -9.63 -11.77
N ALA A 40 -21.67 -9.89 -13.06
CA ALA A 40 -22.56 -9.44 -14.11
C ALA A 40 -23.89 -10.19 -14.01
N THR A 41 -24.99 -9.45 -13.89
CA THR A 41 -26.35 -10.02 -13.89
C THR A 41 -27.04 -9.67 -15.21
N GLY A 42 -27.73 -10.64 -15.81
CA GLY A 42 -28.34 -10.46 -17.14
C GLY A 42 -27.31 -10.39 -18.27
N ALA A 43 -27.76 -10.02 -19.47
CA ALA A 43 -26.93 -9.96 -20.68
C ALA A 43 -26.33 -8.56 -20.91
N LEU A 44 -25.60 -8.04 -19.91
CA LEU A 44 -24.94 -6.73 -19.99
C LEU A 44 -23.69 -6.79 -20.89
N ALA A 45 -23.44 -5.71 -21.64
CA ALA A 45 -22.15 -5.55 -22.32
C ALA A 45 -21.05 -5.20 -21.30
N ILE A 46 -19.81 -5.55 -21.62
CA ILE A 46 -18.66 -5.31 -20.76
C ILE A 46 -18.46 -3.83 -20.42
N TRP A 47 -18.75 -2.97 -21.39
CA TRP A 47 -18.66 -1.52 -21.29
C TRP A 47 -19.70 -0.91 -20.37
N ASP A 48 -20.90 -1.47 -20.33
CA ASP A 48 -21.94 -1.02 -19.42
C ASP A 48 -21.69 -1.56 -18.02
N TRP A 49 -21.22 -2.80 -17.91
CA TRP A 49 -21.01 -3.48 -16.63
C TRP A 49 -19.85 -2.89 -15.84
N TRP A 50 -18.73 -2.57 -16.49
CA TRP A 50 -17.53 -2.15 -15.78
C TRP A 50 -17.76 -0.90 -14.93
N PRO A 51 -18.24 0.25 -15.46
CA PRO A 51 -18.47 1.44 -14.63
C PRO A 51 -19.42 1.15 -13.46
N GLN A 52 -20.46 0.32 -13.68
CA GLN A 52 -21.39 -0.09 -12.62
C GLN A 52 -20.71 -0.93 -11.53
N ALA A 53 -19.79 -1.82 -11.92
CA ALA A 53 -19.01 -2.61 -10.97
C ALA A 53 -18.07 -1.73 -10.15
N SER A 54 -17.36 -0.80 -10.79
CA SER A 54 -16.39 0.09 -10.12
C SER A 54 -17.06 1.11 -9.21
N ARG A 55 -18.24 1.62 -9.58
CA ARG A 55 -19.02 2.56 -8.75
C ARG A 55 -19.53 1.96 -7.44
N LYS A 56 -19.48 0.63 -7.26
CA LYS A 56 -19.78 -0.04 -5.98
C LYS A 56 -18.70 0.20 -4.92
N PHE A 57 -17.55 0.73 -5.31
CA PHE A 57 -16.40 1.00 -4.45
C PHE A 57 -16.22 2.49 -4.21
N GLY A 58 -15.60 2.83 -3.08
CA GLY A 58 -15.21 4.20 -2.77
C GLY A 58 -14.16 4.71 -3.77
N VAL A 59 -14.05 6.04 -3.93
CA VAL A 59 -13.19 6.63 -4.96
C VAL A 59 -11.72 6.18 -4.84
N ARG A 60 -11.22 6.06 -3.60
CA ARG A 60 -9.85 5.57 -3.31
C ARG A 60 -9.63 4.11 -3.71
N GLU A 61 -10.68 3.29 -3.69
CA GLU A 61 -10.64 1.86 -3.99
C GLU A 61 -10.90 1.57 -5.49
N ARG A 62 -11.40 2.55 -6.26
CA ARG A 62 -11.74 2.38 -7.68
C ARG A 62 -10.52 1.96 -8.51
N THR A 63 -9.34 2.53 -8.23
CA THR A 63 -8.09 2.20 -8.91
C THR A 63 -7.71 0.73 -8.72
N GLU A 64 -7.83 0.26 -7.48
CA GLU A 64 -7.52 -1.11 -7.10
C GLU A 64 -8.51 -2.07 -7.78
N VAL A 65 -9.83 -1.85 -7.64
CA VAL A 65 -10.81 -2.75 -8.26
C VAL A 65 -10.72 -2.74 -9.78
N ASN A 66 -10.45 -1.60 -10.42
CA ASN A 66 -10.21 -1.53 -11.87
C ASN A 66 -9.01 -2.38 -12.28
N SER A 67 -7.95 -2.37 -11.48
CA SER A 67 -6.77 -3.21 -11.69
C SER A 67 -7.11 -4.70 -11.54
N LEU A 68 -7.94 -5.07 -10.56
CA LEU A 68 -8.42 -6.44 -10.38
C LEU A 68 -9.25 -6.89 -11.58
N ILE A 69 -10.20 -6.06 -12.00
CA ILE A 69 -11.09 -6.32 -13.13
C ILE A 69 -10.25 -6.60 -14.38
N MET A 70 -9.24 -5.77 -14.62
CA MET A 70 -8.27 -5.95 -15.70
C MET A 70 -7.49 -7.26 -15.61
N LEU A 71 -7.01 -7.60 -14.42
CA LEU A 71 -6.27 -8.83 -14.16
C LEU A 71 -7.11 -10.07 -14.48
N VAL A 72 -8.40 -10.05 -14.11
CA VAL A 72 -9.34 -11.13 -14.40
C VAL A 72 -9.61 -11.24 -15.89
N MET A 73 -9.91 -10.13 -16.58
CA MET A 73 -10.14 -10.13 -18.03
C MET A 73 -8.94 -10.66 -18.81
N ARG A 74 -7.72 -10.24 -18.42
CA ARG A 74 -6.47 -10.76 -18.99
C ARG A 74 -6.35 -12.26 -18.79
N SER A 75 -6.59 -12.74 -17.58
CA SER A 75 -6.48 -14.16 -17.22
C SER A 75 -7.47 -15.03 -17.99
N LEU A 76 -8.70 -14.54 -18.19
CA LEU A 76 -9.72 -15.18 -19.00
C LEU A 76 -9.30 -15.29 -20.47
N TRP A 77 -8.75 -14.20 -21.03
CA TRP A 77 -8.26 -14.19 -22.41
C TRP A 77 -7.09 -15.17 -22.62
N LEU A 78 -6.14 -15.19 -21.68
CA LEU A 78 -5.00 -16.11 -21.72
C LEU A 78 -5.45 -17.57 -21.63
N GLU A 79 -6.36 -17.90 -20.71
CA GLU A 79 -6.91 -19.24 -20.59
C GLU A 79 -7.66 -19.66 -21.86
N ARG A 80 -8.45 -18.75 -22.46
CA ARG A 80 -9.10 -19.00 -23.75
C ARG A 80 -8.06 -19.32 -24.83
N ASN A 81 -6.98 -18.56 -24.91
CA ASN A 81 -5.93 -18.79 -25.89
C ASN A 81 -5.20 -20.12 -25.64
N ALA A 82 -4.91 -20.46 -24.39
CA ALA A 82 -4.31 -21.74 -24.03
C ALA A 82 -5.20 -22.94 -24.45
N ARG A 83 -6.53 -22.81 -24.33
CA ARG A 83 -7.47 -23.85 -24.80
C ARG A 83 -7.49 -24.00 -26.30
N VAL A 84 -7.42 -22.89 -27.03
CA VAL A 84 -7.53 -22.88 -28.50
C VAL A 84 -6.22 -23.28 -29.16
N PHE A 85 -5.09 -22.77 -28.68
CA PHE A 85 -3.78 -22.93 -29.33
C PHE A 85 -2.92 -24.04 -28.73
N ASP A 86 -2.97 -24.24 -27.41
CA ASP A 86 -2.13 -25.24 -26.72
C ASP A 86 -2.91 -26.52 -26.36
N GLY A 87 -4.23 -26.53 -26.50
CA GLY A 87 -5.09 -27.62 -26.03
C GLY A 87 -5.07 -27.82 -24.51
N LYS A 88 -4.55 -26.86 -23.75
CA LYS A 88 -4.47 -26.91 -22.28
C LYS A 88 -5.74 -26.36 -21.66
N ARG A 89 -6.17 -26.95 -20.55
CA ARG A 89 -7.37 -26.53 -19.80
C ARG A 89 -7.05 -26.39 -18.33
N ALA A 90 -7.03 -25.17 -17.82
CA ALA A 90 -6.96 -24.91 -16.40
C ALA A 90 -8.35 -24.93 -15.76
N THR A 91 -8.41 -25.29 -14.49
CA THR A 91 -9.66 -25.22 -13.70
C THR A 91 -9.91 -23.78 -13.25
N VAL A 92 -11.17 -23.47 -12.92
CA VAL A 92 -11.54 -22.16 -12.32
C VAL A 92 -10.66 -21.85 -11.12
N LEU A 93 -10.46 -22.84 -10.22
CA LEU A 93 -9.62 -22.69 -9.03
C LEU A 93 -8.16 -22.38 -9.38
N THR A 94 -7.60 -23.04 -10.41
CA THR A 94 -6.23 -22.79 -10.87
C THR A 94 -6.05 -21.34 -11.33
N VAL A 95 -6.97 -20.84 -12.16
CA VAL A 95 -6.91 -19.47 -12.67
C VAL A 95 -7.16 -18.47 -11.55
N MET A 96 -8.08 -18.75 -10.63
CA MET A 96 -8.31 -17.90 -9.45
C MET A 96 -7.09 -17.79 -8.54
N ASN A 97 -6.36 -18.90 -8.33
CA ASN A 97 -5.12 -18.87 -7.54
C ASN A 97 -4.05 -18.02 -8.23
N LEU A 98 -3.90 -18.15 -9.55
CA LEU A 98 -2.98 -17.31 -10.32
C LEU A 98 -3.34 -15.83 -10.17
N ILE A 99 -4.61 -15.47 -10.31
CA ILE A 99 -5.09 -14.09 -10.13
C ILE A 99 -4.81 -13.60 -8.72
N ALA A 100 -5.09 -14.42 -7.69
CA ALA A 100 -4.87 -14.04 -6.29
C ALA A 100 -3.37 -13.86 -5.97
N ASP A 101 -2.50 -14.70 -6.53
CA ASP A 101 -1.05 -14.60 -6.34
C ASP A 101 -0.48 -13.36 -7.07
N GLU A 102 -0.93 -13.09 -8.30
CA GLU A 102 -0.58 -11.87 -9.04
C GLU A 102 -1.09 -10.62 -8.30
N TRP A 103 -2.33 -10.65 -7.81
CA TRP A 103 -2.91 -9.58 -7.00
C TRP A 103 -2.13 -9.33 -5.71
N ALA A 104 -1.81 -10.37 -4.94
CA ALA A 104 -1.04 -10.26 -3.71
C ALA A 104 0.38 -9.73 -3.97
N THR A 105 0.98 -10.07 -5.11
CA THR A 105 2.29 -9.52 -5.51
C THR A 105 2.21 -8.02 -5.80
N CYS A 106 1.10 -7.54 -6.38
CA CYS A 106 0.91 -6.14 -6.70
C CYS A 106 0.55 -5.27 -5.49
N PHE A 107 -0.16 -5.81 -4.49
CA PHE A 107 -0.75 -5.00 -3.41
C PHE A 107 -0.37 -5.44 -1.98
N GLY A 108 0.15 -6.66 -1.79
CA GLY A 108 0.40 -7.25 -0.47
C GLY A 108 1.85 -7.23 0.02
N GLY A 109 2.82 -6.81 -0.81
CA GLY A 109 4.24 -6.85 -0.45
C GLY A 109 4.98 -5.59 -0.87
N GLY A 110 5.41 -4.79 0.10
CA GLY A 110 6.34 -3.70 -0.14
C GLY A 110 7.69 -4.23 -0.63
N PHE A 111 7.91 -4.27 -1.95
CA PHE A 111 9.23 -4.27 -2.56
C PHE A 111 9.17 -3.89 -4.05
N PHE A 112 9.78 -2.75 -4.38
CA PHE A 112 10.22 -2.36 -5.72
C PHE A 112 11.15 -3.44 -6.30
N GLY A 113 10.60 -4.35 -7.11
CA GLY A 113 11.36 -5.46 -7.67
C GLY A 113 10.73 -6.02 -8.93
N ALA A 114 10.56 -5.17 -9.94
CA ALA A 114 10.12 -5.59 -11.27
C ALA A 114 11.01 -6.71 -11.82
N ARG A 115 10.39 -7.85 -12.17
CA ARG A 115 10.66 -8.66 -13.37
C ARG A 115 9.71 -9.87 -13.40
N ASN A 116 8.50 -9.65 -13.96
CA ASN A 116 7.78 -10.57 -14.88
C ASN A 116 6.23 -10.64 -14.77
N ALA A 117 5.55 -9.86 -13.91
CA ALA A 117 4.07 -9.95 -13.84
C ALA A 117 3.31 -9.07 -14.86
N PHE A 118 3.97 -8.13 -15.56
CA PHE A 118 3.39 -7.34 -16.65
C PHE A 118 4.05 -7.69 -18.00
N ASN A 119 4.11 -8.97 -18.37
CA ASN A 119 4.56 -9.36 -19.71
C ASN A 119 3.48 -9.12 -20.76
N SER A 120 3.15 -7.84 -20.94
CA SER A 120 3.27 -7.10 -22.19
C SER A 120 2.69 -5.72 -21.90
N VAL A 121 3.54 -4.71 -21.72
CA VAL A 121 3.11 -3.31 -21.70
C VAL A 121 2.27 -2.99 -22.95
N ALA A 122 2.46 -3.72 -24.06
CA ALA A 122 1.61 -3.61 -25.24
C ALA A 122 0.22 -4.24 -25.08
N ALA A 123 0.03 -5.29 -24.28
CA ALA A 123 -1.31 -5.87 -24.03
C ALA A 123 -2.11 -5.01 -23.02
N THR A 124 -1.44 -4.49 -21.99
CA THR A 124 -2.03 -3.49 -21.10
C THR A 124 -2.31 -2.21 -21.85
N ALA A 125 -1.39 -1.73 -22.70
CA ALA A 125 -1.65 -0.57 -23.54
C ALA A 125 -2.72 -0.82 -24.60
N LEU A 126 -2.88 -2.04 -25.13
CA LEU A 126 -3.97 -2.36 -26.06
C LEU A 126 -5.31 -2.41 -25.35
N VAL A 127 -5.39 -2.98 -24.14
CA VAL A 127 -6.64 -3.03 -23.39
C VAL A 127 -6.93 -1.65 -22.80
N VAL A 128 -5.96 -0.92 -22.23
CA VAL A 128 -6.13 0.47 -21.80
C VAL A 128 -6.43 1.39 -22.99
N ALA A 129 -5.81 1.25 -24.16
CA ALA A 129 -6.17 2.06 -25.34
C ALA A 129 -7.52 1.66 -25.94
N TYR A 130 -7.90 0.38 -25.88
CA TYR A 130 -9.23 -0.09 -26.29
C TYR A 130 -10.31 0.37 -25.30
N LEU A 131 -9.98 0.52 -24.00
CA LEU A 131 -10.91 0.94 -22.93
C LEU A 131 -10.89 2.44 -22.59
N ALA A 132 -9.85 3.18 -22.94
CA ALA A 132 -9.73 4.62 -22.71
C ALA A 132 -10.55 5.45 -23.71
N GLU A 133 -11.31 4.83 -24.59
CA GLU A 133 -12.09 5.51 -25.62
C GLU A 133 -13.50 5.96 -25.17
N SER A 134 -13.88 5.79 -23.89
CA SER A 134 -14.88 6.70 -23.25
C SER A 134 -15.00 6.51 -21.73
N PRO A 135 -14.33 7.33 -20.91
CA PRO A 135 -14.94 7.90 -19.74
C PRO A 135 -15.68 9.19 -20.15
N ASP A 136 -16.93 9.36 -19.75
CA ASP A 136 -17.57 10.68 -19.79
C ASP A 136 -16.64 11.69 -19.08
N GLU A 137 -16.35 12.84 -19.72
CA GLU A 137 -15.37 13.84 -19.24
C GLU A 137 -15.61 14.24 -17.76
N GLU A 138 -16.86 14.18 -17.31
CA GLU A 138 -17.29 14.48 -15.95
C GLU A 138 -16.79 13.45 -14.93
N GLU A 139 -16.76 12.16 -15.26
CA GLU A 139 -16.29 11.08 -14.36
C GLU A 139 -14.76 11.04 -14.30
N ALA A 140 -14.08 11.37 -15.41
CA ALA A 140 -12.63 11.56 -15.42
C ALA A 140 -12.19 12.74 -14.55
N ALA A 141 -12.96 13.84 -14.55
CA ALA A 141 -12.69 15.01 -13.71
C ALA A 141 -12.94 14.73 -12.21
N GLU A 142 -14.00 13.99 -11.87
CA GLU A 142 -14.27 13.58 -10.48
C GLU A 142 -13.15 12.70 -9.93
N TYR A 143 -12.65 11.75 -10.74
CA TYR A 143 -11.56 10.87 -10.35
C TYR A 143 -10.23 11.63 -10.19
N SER A 144 -9.89 12.51 -11.13
CA SER A 144 -8.68 13.35 -11.05
C SER A 144 -8.68 14.25 -9.81
N HIS A 145 -9.82 14.86 -9.47
CA HIS A 145 -9.93 15.70 -8.28
C HIS A 145 -9.79 14.86 -7.00
N ALA A 146 -10.38 13.67 -6.95
CA ALA A 146 -10.28 12.81 -5.78
C ALA A 146 -8.84 12.29 -5.56
N GLU A 147 -8.10 11.99 -6.63
CA GLU A 147 -6.69 11.61 -6.58
C GLU A 147 -5.82 12.77 -6.05
N GLU A 148 -5.99 13.98 -6.60
CA GLU A 148 -5.29 15.18 -6.09
C GLU A 148 -5.58 15.44 -4.61
N THR A 149 -6.84 15.27 -4.16
CA THR A 149 -7.17 15.45 -2.74
C THR A 149 -6.55 14.38 -1.85
N ALA A 150 -6.44 13.13 -2.32
CA ALA A 150 -5.86 12.05 -1.54
C ALA A 150 -4.33 12.22 -1.40
N GLU A 151 -3.64 12.64 -2.47
CA GLU A 151 -2.21 12.96 -2.44
C GLU A 151 -1.93 14.18 -1.53
N ALA A 152 -2.79 15.20 -1.56
CA ALA A 152 -2.69 16.36 -0.67
C ALA A 152 -2.87 15.99 0.82
N GLU A 153 -3.78 15.07 1.13
CA GLU A 153 -3.97 14.59 2.51
C GLU A 153 -2.78 13.75 2.99
N GLU A 154 -2.22 12.89 2.13
CA GLU A 154 -1.05 12.06 2.47
C GLU A 154 0.20 12.91 2.69
N THR A 155 0.44 13.90 1.83
CA THR A 155 1.55 14.85 1.99
C THR A 155 1.40 15.69 3.25
N ALA A 156 0.20 16.18 3.57
CA ALA A 156 -0.05 16.90 4.82
C ALA A 156 0.23 16.03 6.07
N HIS A 157 -0.17 14.75 6.03
CA HIS A 157 0.10 13.84 7.14
C HIS A 157 1.60 13.50 7.28
N ALA A 158 2.32 13.38 6.16
CA ALA A 158 3.77 13.20 6.16
C ALA A 158 4.52 14.43 6.72
N GLU A 159 4.08 15.64 6.37
CA GLU A 159 4.63 16.89 6.91
C GLU A 159 4.39 17.02 8.42
N GLU A 160 3.19 16.68 8.90
CA GLU A 160 2.85 16.71 10.33
C GLU A 160 3.71 15.72 11.14
N ASN A 161 3.91 14.49 10.62
CA ASN A 161 4.79 13.51 11.25
C ASN A 161 6.26 13.96 11.26
N HIS A 162 6.77 14.51 10.15
CA HIS A 162 8.13 15.04 10.10
C HIS A 162 8.34 16.15 11.13
N HIS A 163 7.36 17.06 11.26
CA HIS A 163 7.42 18.15 12.24
C HIS A 163 7.36 17.65 13.69
N ALA A 164 6.64 16.54 13.94
CA ALA A 164 6.60 15.88 15.24
C ALA A 164 7.94 15.21 15.59
N GLU A 165 8.57 14.52 14.63
CA GLU A 165 9.89 13.90 14.81
C GLU A 165 10.98 14.94 15.07
N GLU A 166 11.00 16.05 14.33
CA GLU A 166 11.95 17.15 14.58
C GLU A 166 11.78 17.78 15.97
N ASN A 167 10.54 17.96 16.42
CA ASN A 167 10.26 18.49 17.75
C ASN A 167 10.68 17.51 18.86
N TYR A 168 10.51 16.21 18.64
CA TYR A 168 10.97 15.18 19.56
C TYR A 168 12.50 15.19 19.69
N HIS A 169 13.24 15.20 18.57
CA HIS A 169 14.70 15.27 18.61
C HIS A 169 15.21 16.55 19.28
N ARG A 170 14.59 17.70 18.99
CA ARG A 170 14.93 18.97 19.65
C ARG A 170 14.70 18.92 21.16
N ALA A 171 13.65 18.23 21.61
CA ALA A 171 13.37 18.06 23.04
C ALA A 171 14.41 17.17 23.73
N GLU A 172 14.85 16.07 23.08
CA GLU A 172 15.94 15.23 23.59
C GLU A 172 17.27 15.98 23.68
N GLU A 173 17.62 16.78 22.67
CA GLU A 173 18.83 17.60 22.68
C GLU A 173 18.82 18.62 23.82
N ASN A 174 17.69 19.29 24.04
CA ASN A 174 17.53 20.23 25.15
C ASN A 174 17.63 19.54 26.52
N HIS A 175 17.01 18.37 26.67
CA HIS A 175 17.10 17.59 27.91
C HIS A 175 18.54 17.18 28.20
N HIS A 176 19.27 16.71 27.19
CA HIS A 176 20.68 16.36 27.35
C HIS A 176 21.55 17.59 27.69
N ALA A 177 21.28 18.75 27.07
CA ALA A 177 21.97 20.00 27.39
C ALA A 177 21.72 20.44 28.84
N GLU A 178 20.49 20.29 29.36
CA GLU A 178 20.17 20.58 30.76
C GLU A 178 20.88 19.63 31.73
N GLU A 179 20.87 18.32 31.45
CA GLU A 179 21.59 17.33 32.28
C GLU A 179 23.10 17.58 32.32
N THR A 180 23.70 17.90 31.18
CA THR A 180 25.15 18.20 31.11
C THR A 180 25.50 19.49 31.85
N ALA A 181 24.66 20.52 31.79
CA ALA A 181 24.85 21.75 32.56
C ALA A 181 24.76 21.49 34.07
N GLN A 182 23.76 20.73 34.53
CA GLN A 182 23.61 20.36 35.94
C GLN A 182 24.80 19.52 36.45
N ALA A 183 25.30 18.58 35.63
CA ALA A 183 26.46 17.78 35.99
C ALA A 183 27.75 18.63 36.09
N ALA A 184 27.92 19.63 35.21
CA ALA A 184 29.04 20.55 35.28
C ALA A 184 29.00 21.40 36.56
N GLU A 185 27.83 21.97 36.90
CA GLU A 185 27.64 22.74 38.13
C GLU A 185 27.88 21.88 39.39
N ALA A 186 27.43 20.61 39.38
CA ALA A 186 27.71 19.67 40.46
C ALA A 186 29.22 19.39 40.62
N ALA A 187 29.95 19.22 39.51
CA ALA A 187 31.39 18.99 39.55
C ALA A 187 32.18 20.22 40.04
N GLU A 188 31.78 21.43 39.65
CA GLU A 188 32.34 22.68 40.17
C GLU A 188 32.13 22.79 41.69
N ASN A 189 30.92 22.51 42.18
CA ASN A 189 30.60 22.48 43.60
C ASN A 189 31.42 21.43 44.36
N GLU A 190 31.61 20.23 43.81
CA GLU A 190 32.46 19.19 44.41
C GLU A 190 33.93 19.63 44.53
N LEU A 191 34.47 20.31 43.50
CA LEU A 191 35.82 20.87 43.52
C LEU A 191 35.95 21.98 44.56
N GLU A 192 34.96 22.85 44.70
CA GLU A 192 34.94 23.87 45.76
C GLU A 192 34.93 23.24 47.16
N VAL A 193 34.08 22.24 47.39
CA VAL A 193 34.01 21.51 48.67
C VAL A 193 35.34 20.81 48.98
N ALA A 194 35.97 20.16 47.99
CA ALA A 194 37.27 19.51 48.15
C ALA A 194 38.40 20.52 48.45
N CYS A 195 38.38 21.68 47.80
CA CYS A 195 39.32 22.78 48.05
C CYS A 195 39.18 23.32 49.49
N LEU A 196 37.95 23.54 49.95
CA LEU A 196 37.66 23.97 51.32
C LEU A 196 38.13 22.94 52.35
N ALA A 197 37.90 21.64 52.10
CA ALA A 197 38.35 20.56 52.98
C ALA A 197 39.89 20.51 53.09
N SER A 198 40.61 20.64 51.98
CA SER A 198 42.09 20.68 51.98
C SER A 198 42.65 21.91 52.70
N ASN A 199 41.96 23.05 52.63
CA ASN A 199 42.34 24.28 53.33
C ASN A 199 42.12 24.17 54.86
N LEU A 200 41.10 23.40 55.30
CA LEU A 200 40.92 23.04 56.71
C LEU A 200 42.01 22.08 57.22
N GLU A 201 42.42 21.10 56.42
CA GLU A 201 43.49 20.16 56.78
C GLU A 201 44.86 20.84 56.89
N THR A 202 45.16 21.81 56.02
CA THR A 202 46.40 22.60 56.07
C THR A 202 46.43 23.64 57.19
N GLN A 203 45.27 24.13 57.66
CA GLN A 203 45.18 24.96 58.86
C GLN A 203 45.31 24.15 60.17
N CYS A 204 45.07 22.84 60.12
CA CYS A 204 45.23 21.95 61.26
C CYS A 204 46.62 21.28 61.28
N SER A 205 47.67 22.09 61.44
CA SER A 205 49.02 21.57 61.76
C SER A 205 48.99 20.86 63.13
N PRO A 206 49.65 19.68 63.30
CA PRO A 206 49.73 18.96 64.59
C PRO A 206 50.25 19.80 65.77
N SER A 207 50.87 20.94 65.51
CA SER A 207 51.35 21.90 66.51
C SER A 207 50.22 22.54 67.35
N ALA A 208 48.98 22.59 66.84
CA ALA A 208 47.87 23.23 67.56
C ALA A 208 47.19 22.34 68.64
N ILE A 209 47.54 21.05 68.73
CA ILE A 209 46.90 20.10 69.68
C ILE A 209 47.67 20.01 71.02
N GLU A 210 48.88 20.58 71.15
CA GLU A 210 49.63 20.60 72.43
C GLU A 210 49.33 21.79 73.36
N GLN A 211 48.21 22.52 73.18
CA GLN A 211 47.77 23.55 74.14
C GLN A 211 46.61 23.11 75.04
N TRP A 212 46.25 21.83 75.03
CA TRP A 212 45.20 21.26 75.89
C TRP A 212 45.66 20.02 76.68
N PHE A 213 46.89 20.00 77.19
CA PHE A 213 47.29 19.27 78.40
C PHE A 213 48.48 19.94 79.10
#